data_AF-A0A1J3HLH2-F1
#
_entry.id   AF-A0A1J3HLH2-F1
#
_cell.length_a   1.000
_cell.length_b   1.000
_cell.length_c   1.000
_cell.angle_alpha   90.00
_cell.angle_beta   90.00
_cell.angle_gamma   90.00
#
_symmetry.space_group_name_H-M   'P 1'
#
loop_
_entity.id
_entity.type
_entity.pdbx_description
1 polymer ?
#
loop_
_entity_poly.entity_id
_entity_poly.type
_entity_poly.pdbx_seq_one_letter_code
_entity_poly.pdbx_strand_id
1 'polypeptide(L)' 'GPFDVYCKEHGIRHQKTPPKTTQLNGLAERMNMTIVERMRCLISQSGLAQTFWGEALSTVVHVLNLSPSAPLEGDVP' A
#
# COMPACT_ATOMS: atom_id res chain seq x y z
N GLY A 1 2.30 -11.01 -22.15
CA GLY A 1 0.94 -10.48 -22.37
C GLY A 1 0.99 -8.96 -22.49
N PRO A 2 -0.15 -8.27 -22.62
CA PRO A 2 -0.20 -6.81 -22.79
C PRO A 2 0.58 -6.04 -21.71
N PHE A 3 0.51 -6.50 -20.45
CA PHE A 3 1.28 -5.92 -19.35
C PHE A 3 2.79 -6.13 -19.46
N ASP A 4 3.26 -7.30 -19.94
CA ASP A 4 4.70 -7.54 -20.11
C ASP A 4 5.29 -6.65 -21.22
N VAL A 5 4.48 -6.30 -22.25
CA VAL A 5 4.87 -5.33 -23.29
C VAL A 5 5.02 -3.94 -22.68
N TYR A 6 4.02 -3.47 -21.92
CA TYR A 6 4.08 -2.20 -21.20
C TYR A 6 5.32 -2.11 -20.31
N CYS A 7 5.60 -3.16 -19.51
CA CYS A 7 6.78 -3.19 -18.65
C CYS A 7 8.07 -3.08 -19.47
N LYS A 8 8.17 -3.80 -20.59
CA LYS A 8 9.35 -3.74 -21.47
C LYS A 8 9.53 -2.35 -22.09
N GLU A 9 8.47 -1.73 -22.56
CA GLU A 9 8.49 -0.37 -23.14
C GLU A 9 8.96 0.69 -22.12
N HIS A 10 8.64 0.50 -20.85
CA HIS A 10 9.01 1.42 -19.76
C HIS A 10 10.29 1.00 -19.02
N GLY A 11 11.01 -0.03 -19.50
CA GLY A 11 12.23 -0.52 -18.83
C GLY A 11 11.99 -1.19 -17.47
N ILE A 12 10.75 -1.56 -17.16
CA ILE A 12 10.36 -2.21 -15.90
C ILE A 12 10.65 -3.71 -16.00
N ARG A 13 11.47 -4.23 -15.09
CA ARG A 13 11.70 -5.67 -14.97
C ARG A 13 10.59 -6.33 -14.17
N HIS A 14 9.66 -6.99 -14.85
CA HIS A 14 8.59 -7.75 -14.21
C HIS A 14 9.11 -9.09 -13.66
N GLN A 15 9.20 -9.19 -12.32
CA GLN A 15 9.56 -10.43 -11.62
C GLN A 15 8.31 -11.03 -10.97
N LYS A 16 8.07 -12.32 -11.19
CA LYS A 16 6.90 -13.04 -10.67
C LYS A 16 7.33 -14.00 -9.57
N THR A 17 6.56 -14.06 -8.49
CA THR A 17 6.72 -15.08 -7.46
C THR A 17 6.09 -16.40 -7.91
N PRO A 18 6.63 -17.56 -7.50
CA PRO A 18 5.98 -18.84 -7.73
C PRO A 18 4.53 -18.87 -7.20
N PRO A 19 3.65 -19.69 -7.78
CA PRO A 19 2.32 -19.90 -7.21
C PRO A 19 2.40 -20.41 -5.77
N LYS A 20 1.47 -19.97 -4.91
CA LYS A 20 1.33 -20.41 -3.51
C LYS A 20 2.50 -20.05 -2.58
N THR A 21 3.37 -19.12 -2.96
CA THR A 21 4.43 -18.56 -2.09
C THR A 21 4.09 -17.14 -1.64
N THR A 22 2.97 -16.98 -0.92
CA THR A 22 2.50 -15.67 -0.44
C THR A 22 3.51 -15.00 0.50
N GLN A 23 4.32 -15.78 1.20
CA GLN A 23 5.38 -15.29 2.08
C GLN A 23 6.40 -14.40 1.36
N LEU A 24 6.63 -14.62 0.05
CA LEU A 24 7.55 -13.80 -0.76
C LEU A 24 7.01 -12.38 -1.01
N ASN A 25 5.70 -12.17 -0.87
CA ASN A 25 5.05 -10.86 -0.99
C ASN A 25 4.66 -10.27 0.37
N GLY A 26 5.16 -10.85 1.47
CA GLY A 26 4.67 -10.55 2.82
C GLY A 26 4.83 -9.09 3.23
N LEU A 27 5.81 -8.35 2.70
CA LEU A 27 5.95 -6.91 2.97
C LEU A 27 4.78 -6.11 2.39
N ALA A 28 4.44 -6.33 1.11
CA ALA A 28 3.33 -5.67 0.46
C ALA A 28 2.00 -6.08 1.10
N GLU A 29 1.82 -7.35 1.44
CA GLU A 29 0.62 -7.85 2.12
C GLU A 29 0.44 -7.20 3.49
N ARG A 30 1.50 -7.08 4.31
CA ARG A 30 1.43 -6.38 5.61
C ARG A 30 1.08 -4.91 5.45
N MET A 31 1.71 -4.22 4.50
CA MET A 31 1.42 -2.80 4.26
C MET A 31 -0.03 -2.59 3.79
N ASN A 32 -0.53 -3.44 2.90
CA ASN A 32 -1.93 -3.39 2.47
C ASN A 32 -2.89 -3.58 3.66
N MET A 33 -2.60 -4.51 4.56
CA MET A 33 -3.39 -4.70 5.78
C MET A 33 -3.36 -3.44 6.67
N THR A 34 -2.18 -2.87 6.93
CA THR A 34 -2.03 -1.62 7.70
C THR A 34 -2.82 -0.47 7.10
N ILE A 35 -2.78 -0.29 5.78
CA ILE A 35 -3.52 0.76 5.09
C ILE A 35 -5.04 0.58 5.29
N VAL A 36 -5.55 -0.64 5.07
CA VAL A 36 -6.98 -0.94 5.22
C VAL A 36 -7.46 -0.76 6.65
N GLU A 37 -6.68 -1.20 7.64
CA GLU A 37 -6.99 -1.02 9.06
C GLU A 37 -7.05 0.45 9.45
N ARG A 38 -6.03 1.24 9.08
CA ARG A 38 -6.00 2.68 9.34
C ARG A 38 -7.13 3.42 8.65
N MET A 39 -7.48 3.04 7.42
CA MET A 39 -8.60 3.62 6.68
C MET A 39 -9.93 3.38 7.41
N ARG A 40 -10.17 2.15 7.87
CA ARG A 40 -11.36 1.80 8.66
C ARG A 40 -11.42 2.58 9.96
N CYS A 41 -10.30 2.68 10.68
CA CYS A 41 -10.21 3.48 11.90
C CYS A 41 -10.51 4.95 11.63
N LEU A 42 -9.93 5.54 10.58
CA LEU A 42 -10.13 6.94 10.22
C LEU A 42 -11.60 7.25 9.90
N ILE A 43 -12.24 6.42 9.06
CA ILE A 43 -13.66 6.61 8.72
C ILE A 43 -14.52 6.49 9.99
N SER A 44 -14.29 5.46 10.80
CA SER A 44 -15.00 5.24 12.07
C SER A 44 -14.86 6.44 13.02
N GLN A 45 -13.64 6.95 13.21
CA GLN A 45 -13.35 8.07 14.10
C GLN A 45 -13.91 9.39 13.58
N SER A 46 -13.89 9.61 12.26
CA SER A 46 -14.40 10.84 11.65
C SER A 46 -15.93 10.95 11.65
N GLY A 47 -16.65 9.83 11.80
CA GLY A 47 -18.10 9.77 11.65
C GLY A 47 -18.59 9.96 10.21
N LEU A 48 -17.69 9.94 9.22
CA LEU A 48 -18.03 10.08 7.81
C LEU A 48 -18.65 8.80 7.24
N ALA A 49 -19.43 8.96 6.17
CA ALA A 49 -20.00 7.84 5.44
C ALA A 49 -18.91 7.01 4.73
N GLN A 50 -19.17 5.72 4.53
CA GLN A 50 -18.25 4.81 3.81
C GLN A 50 -17.99 5.23 2.35
N THR A 51 -18.81 6.12 1.78
CA THR A 51 -18.56 6.70 0.45
C THR A 51 -17.25 7.48 0.38
N PHE A 52 -16.74 7.97 1.52
CA PHE A 52 -15.48 8.72 1.61
C PHE A 52 -14.23 7.82 1.74
N TRP A 53 -14.34 6.53 1.39
CA TRP A 53 -13.23 5.59 1.54
C TRP A 53 -12.00 5.97 0.70
N GLY A 54 -12.19 6.63 -0.46
CA GLY A 54 -11.10 7.07 -1.33
C GLY A 54 -10.28 8.20 -0.72
N GLU A 55 -10.95 9.18 -0.10
CA GLU A 55 -10.34 10.28 0.64
C GLU A 55 -9.65 9.76 1.91
N ALA A 56 -10.29 8.84 2.63
CA ALA A 56 -9.69 8.19 3.78
C ALA A 56 -8.43 7.40 3.40
N LEU A 57 -8.46 6.64 2.31
CA LEU A 57 -7.31 5.93 1.78
C LEU A 57 -6.17 6.89 1.42
N SER A 58 -6.48 7.96 0.68
CA SER A 58 -5.50 8.97 0.27
C SER A 58 -4.85 9.65 1.50
N THR A 59 -5.66 9.96 2.51
CA THR A 59 -5.19 10.56 3.77
C THR A 59 -4.27 9.59 4.52
N VAL A 60 -4.66 8.33 4.65
CA VAL A 60 -3.85 7.31 5.35
C VAL A 60 -2.50 7.12 4.67
N VAL A 61 -2.47 7.00 3.33
CA VAL A 61 -1.22 6.84 2.58
C VAL A 61 -0.35 8.09 2.72
N HIS A 62 -0.95 9.28 2.65
CA HIS A 62 -0.21 10.54 2.83
C HIS A 62 0.44 10.62 4.21
N VAL A 63 -0.30 10.30 5.28
CA VAL A 63 0.24 10.27 6.65
C VAL A 63 1.34 9.22 6.78
N LEU A 64 1.17 8.03 6.22
CA LEU A 64 2.19 6.97 6.25
C LEU A 64 3.51 7.41 5.62
N ASN A 65 3.45 8.07 4.46
CA ASN A 65 4.63 8.55 3.74
C ASN A 65 5.26 9.81 4.37
N LEU A 66 4.62 10.42 5.37
CA LEU A 66 5.16 11.56 6.12
C LEU A 66 5.47 11.21 7.58
N SER A 67 5.22 9.97 7.99
CA SER A 67 5.44 9.53 9.37
C SER A 67 6.81 8.85 9.50
N PRO A 68 7.54 9.13 10.58
CA PRO A 68 8.74 8.38 10.95
C PRO A 68 8.54 6.86 10.89
N SER A 69 9.50 6.18 10.28
CA SER A 69 9.50 4.73 10.09
C SER A 69 10.64 4.12 10.90
N ALA A 70 10.33 3.15 11.78
CA ALA A 70 11.34 2.50 12.60
C ALA A 70 12.44 1.79 11.77
N PRO A 71 12.13 1.09 10.66
CA PRO A 71 13.16 0.59 9.74
C PRO A 71 14.07 1.65 9.10
N LEU A 72 13.66 2.92 9.12
CA LEU A 72 14.41 4.05 8.57
C LEU A 72 15.00 4.94 9.68
N GLU A 73 15.17 4.41 10.90
CA GLU A 73 15.75 5.13 12.04
C GLU A 73 15.01 6.44 12.39
N GLY A 74 13.70 6.46 12.14
CA GLY A 74 12.86 7.63 12.40
C GLY A 74 12.78 8.63 11.24
N ASP A 75 13.43 8.35 10.11
CA ASP A 75 13.19 9.07 8.86
C ASP A 75 11.85 8.65 8.24
N VAL A 76 11.36 9.44 7.28
CA VAL A 76 10.12 9.17 6.56
C VAL A 76 10.39 8.34 5.29
N PRO A 77 9.44 7.49 4.84
CA PRO A 77 9.58 6.70 3.61
C PRO A 77 9.82 7.48 2.32
#